data_AF-Q3AX29-F1
#
_entry.id   AF-Q3AX29-F1
#
_cell.length_a   1.000
_cell.length_b   1.000
_cell.length_c   1.000
_cell.angle_alpha   90.00
_cell.angle_beta   90.00
_cell.angle_gamma   90.00
#
_symmetry.space_group_name_H-M   'P 1'
#
loop_
_entity.id
_entity.type
_entity.pdbx_description
1 polymer ?
#
loop_
_entity_poly.entity_id
_entity_poly.type
_entity_poly.pdbx_seq_one_letter_code
_entity_poly.pdbx_strand_id
1 'polypeptide(L)'
;MSAEYQSIDDQIKASYQSASQVETQARQLEARIAKIDGAKRHLPARRYGQPVDLNKIRSNLTLTSLIAQDSAELSHFCGIDPSLRHRIDEEREAQAMRVEALRMQTEALRQQNAQAQADRDRAFHAGVNPATHRRHGY
;
A
#
# COMPACT_ATOMS: atom_id res chain seq x y z
N MET A 1 8.32 58.21 21.29
CA MET A 1 7.96 56.86 21.78
C MET A 1 6.87 56.18 20.94
N SER A 2 6.43 56.74 19.81
CA SER A 2 5.27 56.20 19.06
C SER A 2 5.62 55.46 17.76
N ALA A 3 6.70 55.84 17.07
CA ALA A 3 7.07 55.24 15.78
C ALA A 3 7.57 53.78 15.90
N GLU A 4 8.21 53.41 17.00
CA GLU A 4 8.69 52.05 17.24
C GLU A 4 7.54 51.05 17.51
N TYR A 5 6.47 51.50 18.17
CA TYR A 5 5.27 50.67 18.41
C TYR A 5 4.49 50.41 17.12
N GLN A 6 4.34 51.42 16.26
CA GLN A 6 3.71 51.23 14.95
C GLN A 6 4.46 50.19 14.09
N SER A 7 5.79 50.23 14.11
CA SER A 7 6.64 49.26 13.40
C SER A 7 6.45 47.82 13.93
N ILE A 8 6.33 47.64 15.24
CA ILE A 8 6.10 46.33 15.87
C ILE A 8 4.69 45.82 15.57
N ASP A 9 3.66 46.66 15.67
CA ASP A 9 2.28 46.27 15.35
C ASP A 9 2.12 45.86 13.88
N ASP A 10 2.81 46.55 12.96
CA ASP A 10 2.84 46.20 11.54
C ASP A 10 3.59 44.88 11.29
N GLN A 11 4.70 44.64 12.00
CA GLN A 11 5.41 43.35 11.97
C GLN A 11 4.55 42.20 12.50
N ILE A 12 3.77 42.43 13.57
CA ILE A 12 2.84 41.44 14.13
C ILE A 12 1.75 41.10 13.12
N LYS A 13 1.15 42.11 12.47
CA LYS A 13 0.14 41.89 11.42
C LYS A 13 0.71 41.14 10.22
N ALA A 14 1.91 41.51 9.76
CA ALA A 14 2.58 40.83 8.65
C ALA A 14 2.89 39.36 8.98
N SER A 15 3.36 39.09 10.21
CA SER A 15 3.60 37.74 10.72
C SER A 15 2.31 36.91 10.80
N TYR A 16 1.20 37.52 11.24
CA TYR A 16 -0.09 36.84 11.28
C TYR A 16 -0.62 36.49 9.88
N GLN A 17 -0.50 37.42 8.93
CA GLN A 17 -0.93 37.20 7.55
C GLN A 17 -0.13 36.09 6.87
N SER A 18 1.19 36.07 7.04
CA SER A 18 2.04 35.00 6.49
C SER A 18 1.72 33.64 7.13
N ALA A 19 1.54 33.59 8.45
CA ALA A 19 1.13 32.39 9.16
C ALA A 19 -0.24 31.87 8.68
N SER A 20 -1.19 32.76 8.39
CA SER A 20 -2.52 32.38 7.87
C SER A 20 -2.45 31.77 6.45
N GLN A 21 -1.56 32.28 5.60
CA GLN A 21 -1.35 31.72 4.26
C GLN A 21 -0.73 30.32 4.33
N VAL A 22 0.31 30.18 5.16
CA VAL A 22 0.97 28.89 5.42
C VAL A 22 -0.04 27.89 5.95
N GLU A 23 -0.86 28.28 6.93
CA GLU A 23 -1.89 27.43 7.50
C GLU A 23 -2.92 26.96 6.46
N THR A 24 -3.34 27.84 5.54
CA THR A 24 -4.31 27.49 4.50
C THR A 24 -3.76 26.42 3.57
N GLN A 25 -2.52 26.58 3.11
CA GLN A 25 -1.84 25.59 2.27
C GLN A 25 -1.63 24.27 3.03
N ALA A 26 -1.19 24.36 4.28
CA ALA A 26 -0.91 23.23 5.12
C ALA A 26 -2.19 22.41 5.41
N ARG A 27 -3.34 23.06 5.60
CA ARG A 27 -4.64 22.39 5.75
C ARG A 27 -5.11 21.73 4.46
N GLN A 28 -4.91 22.37 3.31
CA GLN A 28 -5.26 21.77 2.02
C GLN A 28 -4.46 20.50 1.76
N LEU A 29 -3.15 20.53 2.05
CA LEU A 29 -2.29 19.36 1.92
C LEU A 29 -2.68 18.23 2.88
N GLU A 30 -2.94 18.54 4.15
CA GLU A 30 -3.43 17.56 5.12
C GLU A 30 -4.78 16.97 4.72
N ALA A 31 -5.72 17.80 4.26
CA ALA A 31 -7.01 17.34 3.79
C ALA A 31 -6.87 16.42 2.58
N ARG A 32 -5.90 16.67 1.70
CA ARG A 32 -5.60 15.80 0.56
C ARG A 32 -5.01 14.47 1.02
N ILE A 33 -4.03 14.48 1.93
CA ILE A 33 -3.42 13.27 2.48
C ILE A 33 -4.45 12.47 3.31
N ALA A 34 -5.34 13.13 4.05
CA ALA A 34 -6.35 12.49 4.87
C ALA A 34 -7.47 11.80 4.05
N LYS A 35 -7.58 12.09 2.75
CA LYS A 35 -8.47 11.34 1.84
C LYS A 35 -7.91 9.95 1.50
N ILE A 36 -6.61 9.76 1.65
CA ILE A 36 -5.96 8.46 1.47
C ILE A 36 -6.33 7.60 2.69
N ASP A 37 -6.85 6.41 2.43
CA ASP A 37 -7.26 5.51 3.50
C ASP A 37 -6.08 5.15 4.41
N GLY A 38 -6.30 5.18 5.72
CA GLY A 38 -5.26 4.94 6.74
C GLY A 38 -4.21 6.04 6.93
N ALA A 39 -4.00 6.95 5.97
CA ALA A 39 -2.90 7.93 6.01
C ALA A 39 -3.03 8.97 7.14
N LYS A 40 -4.26 9.31 7.54
CA LYS A 40 -4.53 10.33 8.58
C LYS A 40 -3.81 10.06 9.91
N ARG A 41 -3.64 8.79 10.27
CA ARG A 41 -3.00 8.38 11.55
C ARG A 41 -1.48 8.56 11.54
N HIS A 42 -0.89 8.69 10.36
CA HIS A 42 0.56 8.80 10.17
C HIS A 42 1.02 10.23 9.88
N LEU A 43 0.08 11.18 9.79
CA LEU A 43 0.40 12.60 9.64
C LEU A 43 1.14 13.13 10.88
N PRO A 44 2.23 13.90 10.70
CA PRO A 44 2.95 14.49 11.81
C PRO A 44 2.11 15.57 12.50
N ALA A 45 2.07 15.56 13.82
CA ALA A 45 1.44 16.63 14.58
C ALA A 45 2.18 17.96 14.33
N ARG A 46 1.41 19.02 14.03
CA ARG A 46 1.92 20.38 13.81
C ARG A 46 1.18 21.40 14.66
N ARG A 47 1.81 22.56 14.87
CA ARG A 47 1.20 23.75 15.48
C ARG A 47 0.63 24.66 14.38
N TYR A 48 -0.34 25.50 14.75
CA TYR A 48 -0.93 26.48 13.84
C TYR A 48 0.14 27.39 13.21
N GLY A 49 0.00 27.67 11.92
CA GLY A 49 0.91 28.56 11.19
C GLY A 49 2.27 27.95 10.87
N GLN A 50 2.47 26.66 11.17
CA GLN A 50 3.65 25.91 10.72
C GLN A 50 3.33 25.18 9.41
N PRO A 51 4.26 25.16 8.45
CA PRO A 51 4.09 24.38 7.23
C PRO A 51 4.11 22.88 7.56
N VAL A 52 3.60 22.07 6.63
CA VAL A 52 3.74 20.61 6.73
C VAL A 52 5.20 20.22 6.61
N ASP A 53 5.69 19.47 7.58
CA ASP A 53 7.07 18.97 7.59
C ASP A 53 7.21 17.79 6.62
N LEU A 54 7.66 18.09 5.41
CA LEU A 54 7.89 17.09 4.35
C LEU A 54 8.97 16.08 4.74
N ASN A 55 9.93 16.44 5.59
CA ASN A 55 10.97 15.52 6.03
C ASN A 55 10.39 14.46 6.97
N LYS A 56 9.47 14.84 7.86
CA LYS A 56 8.72 13.89 8.68
C LYS A 56 7.78 13.00 7.88
N ILE A 57 7.25 13.50 6.77
CA ILE A 57 6.48 12.66 5.84
C ILE A 57 7.41 11.62 5.21
N ARG A 58 8.57 12.04 4.70
CA ARG A 58 9.55 11.15 4.04
C ARG A 58 10.13 10.09 4.98
N SER A 59 10.33 10.42 6.25
CA SER A 59 10.84 9.46 7.24
C SER A 59 9.81 8.40 7.64
N ASN A 60 8.53 8.64 7.42
CA ASN A 60 7.46 7.69 7.73
C ASN A 60 7.19 6.78 6.52
N LEU A 61 7.78 5.58 6.54
CA LEU A 61 7.67 4.59 5.45
C LEU A 61 6.22 4.23 5.09
N THR A 62 5.33 4.14 6.08
CA THR A 62 3.92 3.80 5.84
C THR A 62 3.19 4.94 5.16
N LEU A 63 3.45 6.18 5.58
CA LEU A 63 2.83 7.34 4.95
C LEU A 63 3.35 7.53 3.52
N THR A 64 4.66 7.34 3.29
CA THR A 64 5.24 7.45 1.95
C THR A 64 4.72 6.38 1.00
N SER A 65 4.56 5.13 1.46
CA SER A 65 4.01 4.07 0.63
C SER A 65 2.55 4.32 0.26
N LEU A 66 1.72 4.76 1.22
CA LEU A 66 0.32 5.11 0.98
C LEU A 66 0.19 6.27 -0.01
N ILE A 67 1.01 7.32 0.14
CA ILE A 67 1.03 8.46 -0.79
C ILE A 67 1.47 8.03 -2.19
N ALA A 68 2.53 7.22 -2.30
CA ALA A 68 3.03 6.73 -3.58
C ALA A 68 1.99 5.86 -4.31
N GLN A 69 1.25 5.02 -3.58
CA GLN A 69 0.18 4.18 -4.14
C GLN A 69 -1.03 5.00 -4.61
N ASP A 70 -1.42 6.03 -3.87
CA ASP A 70 -2.58 6.86 -4.22
C ASP A 70 -2.28 7.76 -5.42
N SER A 71 -1.29 8.65 -5.31
CA SER A 71 -1.05 9.71 -6.32
C SER A 71 0.43 10.00 -6.57
N ALA A 72 0.84 9.86 -7.84
CA ALA A 72 2.18 10.22 -8.28
C ALA A 72 2.48 11.73 -8.11
N GLU A 73 1.48 12.59 -8.33
CA GLU A 73 1.60 14.04 -8.17
C GLU A 73 1.87 14.42 -6.70
N LEU A 74 1.11 13.83 -5.77
CA LEU A 74 1.30 14.06 -4.34
C LEU A 74 2.64 13.51 -3.86
N SER A 75 3.04 12.33 -4.37
CA SER A 75 4.36 11.76 -4.12
C SER A 75 5.49 12.71 -4.54
N HIS A 76 5.43 13.23 -5.77
CA HIS A 76 6.40 14.18 -6.28
C HIS A 76 6.42 15.48 -5.47
N PHE A 77 5.25 16.03 -5.11
CA PHE A 77 5.15 17.23 -4.29
C PHE A 77 5.76 17.04 -2.89
N CYS A 78 5.55 15.88 -2.28
CA CYS A 78 6.20 15.51 -1.02
C CYS A 78 7.69 15.15 -1.20
N GLY A 79 8.21 15.09 -2.43
CA GLY A 79 9.55 14.65 -2.81
C GLY A 79 9.85 13.20 -2.41
N ILE A 80 8.83 12.36 -2.54
CA ILE A 80 8.93 10.90 -2.48
C ILE A 80 9.28 10.41 -3.89
N ASP A 81 10.26 9.53 -3.98
CA ASP A 81 10.80 9.02 -5.25
C ASP A 81 9.69 8.37 -6.12
N PRO A 82 9.48 8.83 -7.36
CA PRO A 82 8.50 8.24 -8.28
C PRO A 82 8.75 6.75 -8.60
N SER A 83 10.01 6.30 -8.54
CA SER A 83 10.39 4.90 -8.79
C SER A 83 9.78 3.93 -7.77
N LEU A 84 9.39 4.43 -6.60
CA LEU A 84 8.75 3.64 -5.55
C LEU A 84 7.39 3.10 -6.01
N ARG A 85 6.65 3.87 -6.82
CA ARG A 85 5.37 3.40 -7.40
C ARG A 85 5.60 2.32 -8.45
N HIS A 86 6.57 2.49 -9.35
CA HIS A 86 6.94 1.48 -10.34
C HIS A 86 7.31 0.15 -9.69
N ARG A 87 8.12 0.16 -8.62
CA ARG A 87 8.45 -1.06 -7.87
C ARG A 87 7.22 -1.71 -7.25
N ILE A 88 6.29 -0.92 -6.69
CA ILE A 88 5.06 -1.45 -6.10
C ILE A 88 4.18 -2.13 -7.17
N ASP A 89 4.09 -1.53 -8.35
CA ASP A 89 3.30 -2.08 -9.45
C ASP A 89 3.93 -3.38 -9.98
N GLU A 90 5.26 -3.41 -10.16
CA GLU A 90 6.02 -4.62 -10.52
C GLU A 90 5.83 -5.74 -9.50
N GLU A 91 5.88 -5.43 -8.20
CA GLU A 91 5.65 -6.42 -7.13
C GLU A 91 4.22 -6.96 -7.14
N ARG A 92 3.23 -6.13 -7.42
CA ARG A 92 1.82 -6.55 -7.54
C ARG A 92 1.60 -7.47 -8.73
N GLU A 93 2.18 -7.13 -9.88
CA GLU A 93 2.14 -7.98 -11.08
C GLU A 93 2.84 -9.33 -10.83
N ALA A 94 4.02 -9.30 -10.19
CA ALA A 94 4.74 -10.52 -9.81
C ALA A 94 3.93 -11.39 -8.84
N GLN A 95 3.22 -10.79 -7.88
CA GLN A 95 2.34 -11.52 -6.97
C GLN A 95 1.13 -12.12 -7.71
N ALA A 96 0.49 -11.36 -8.62
CA ALA A 96 -0.62 -11.86 -9.42
C ALA A 96 -0.21 -13.09 -10.25
N MET A 97 0.93 -13.01 -10.94
CA MET A 97 1.48 -14.14 -11.71
C MET A 97 1.78 -15.36 -10.83
N ARG A 98 2.31 -15.16 -9.60
CA ARG A 98 2.55 -16.26 -8.66
C ARG A 98 1.25 -16.92 -8.20
N VAL A 99 0.22 -16.13 -7.91
CA VAL A 99 -1.10 -16.66 -7.51
C VAL A 99 -1.70 -17.49 -8.64
N GLU A 100 -1.61 -17.02 -9.88
CA GLU A 100 -2.07 -17.77 -11.05
C GLU A 100 -1.28 -19.06 -11.28
N ALA A 101 0.04 -19.01 -11.18
CA ALA A 101 0.89 -20.19 -11.27
C ALA A 101 0.53 -21.24 -10.21
N LEU A 102 0.30 -20.82 -8.97
CA LEU A 102 -0.16 -21.70 -7.90
C LEU A 102 -1.53 -22.30 -8.19
N ARG A 103 -2.47 -21.50 -8.70
CA ARG A 103 -3.80 -22.00 -9.12
C ARG A 103 -3.67 -23.11 -10.17
N MET A 104 -2.91 -22.89 -11.23
CA MET A 104 -2.69 -23.89 -12.27
C MET A 104 -2.06 -25.18 -11.72
N GLN A 105 -1.06 -25.06 -10.84
CA GLN A 105 -0.46 -26.23 -10.19
C GLN A 105 -1.47 -27.00 -9.34
N THR A 106 -2.30 -26.29 -8.57
CA THR A 106 -3.35 -26.94 -7.75
C THR A 106 -4.40 -27.64 -8.60
N GLU A 107 -4.78 -27.07 -9.74
CA GLU A 107 -5.73 -27.68 -10.68
C GLU A 107 -5.14 -28.94 -11.32
N ALA A 108 -3.87 -28.89 -11.77
CA ALA A 108 -3.18 -30.06 -12.30
C ALA A 108 -3.09 -31.19 -11.26
N LEU A 109 -2.75 -30.87 -10.00
CA LEU A 109 -2.70 -31.84 -8.93
C LEU A 109 -4.07 -32.46 -8.63
N ARG A 110 -5.14 -31.66 -8.67
CA ARG A 110 -6.52 -32.16 -8.51
C ARG A 110 -6.89 -33.13 -9.63
N GLN A 111 -6.54 -32.83 -10.88
CA GLN A 111 -6.79 -33.72 -12.02
C GLN A 111 -6.04 -35.04 -11.87
N GLN A 112 -4.76 -35.01 -11.49
CA GLN A 112 -3.97 -36.22 -11.25
C GLN A 112 -4.55 -37.07 -10.12
N ASN A 113 -4.97 -36.44 -9.01
CA ASN A 113 -5.59 -37.15 -7.91
C ASN A 113 -6.93 -37.79 -8.30
N ALA A 114 -7.74 -37.12 -9.12
CA ALA A 114 -9.01 -37.66 -9.62
C ALA A 114 -8.79 -38.87 -10.55
N GLN A 115 -7.79 -38.80 -11.43
CA GLN A 115 -7.40 -39.93 -12.29
C GLN A 115 -6.92 -41.12 -11.46
N ALA A 116 -6.00 -40.88 -10.51
CA ALA A 116 -5.47 -41.93 -9.63
C ALA A 116 -6.56 -42.54 -8.73
N GLN A 117 -7.61 -41.78 -8.38
CA GLN A 117 -8.76 -42.33 -7.68
C GLN A 117 -9.61 -43.22 -8.59
N ALA A 118 -9.93 -42.76 -9.80
CA ALA A 118 -10.69 -43.55 -10.78
C ALA A 118 -9.98 -44.87 -11.14
N ASP A 119 -8.65 -44.86 -11.24
CA ASP A 119 -7.86 -46.07 -11.51
C ASP A 119 -7.89 -47.05 -10.33
N ARG A 120 -7.83 -46.53 -9.08
CA ARG A 120 -7.98 -47.35 -7.87
C ARG A 120 -9.36 -47.98 -7.80
N ASP A 121 -10.41 -47.23 -8.11
CA ASP A 121 -11.79 -47.72 -8.14
C ASP A 121 -11.96 -48.81 -9.21
N ARG A 122 -11.41 -48.61 -10.42
CA ARG A 122 -11.41 -49.63 -11.48
C ARG A 122 -10.66 -50.90 -11.08
N ALA A 123 -9.46 -50.77 -10.51
CA ALA A 123 -8.67 -51.91 -10.06
C ALA A 123 -9.40 -52.71 -8.99
N PHE A 124 -10.00 -52.02 -8.02
CA PHE A 124 -10.83 -52.62 -6.97
C PHE A 124 -12.03 -53.38 -7.56
N HIS A 125 -12.77 -52.78 -8.50
CA HIS A 125 -13.88 -53.45 -9.20
C HIS A 125 -13.44 -54.66 -10.03
N ALA A 126 -12.23 -54.65 -10.60
CA ALA A 126 -11.64 -55.79 -11.30
C ALA A 126 -11.11 -56.89 -10.34
N GLY A 127 -11.32 -56.74 -9.03
CA GLY A 127 -10.88 -57.67 -8.00
C GLY A 127 -9.37 -57.62 -7.74
N VAL A 128 -8.66 -56.57 -8.17
CA VAL A 128 -7.22 -56.38 -7.96
C VAL A 128 -7.02 -55.34 -6.86
N ASN A 129 -6.29 -55.69 -5.80
CA ASN A 129 -5.94 -54.74 -4.76
C ASN A 129 -5.05 -53.62 -5.34
N PRO A 130 -5.46 -52.35 -5.29
CA PRO A 130 -4.72 -51.26 -5.91
C PRO A 130 -3.36 -50.98 -5.26
N ALA A 131 -3.15 -51.37 -4.00
CA ALA A 131 -1.90 -51.13 -3.27
C ALA A 131 -0.86 -52.25 -3.45
N THR A 132 -1.29 -53.48 -3.71
CA THR A 132 -0.42 -54.66 -3.82
C THR A 132 -0.48 -55.35 -5.18
N HIS A 133 -1.35 -54.89 -6.08
CA HIS A 133 -1.61 -55.43 -7.42
C HIS A 133 -1.92 -56.94 -7.46
N ARG A 134 -2.34 -57.52 -6.34
CA ARG A 134 -2.77 -58.93 -6.23
C ARG A 134 -4.28 -59.04 -6.33
N ARG A 135 -4.80 -60.10 -6.94
CA ARG A 135 -6.26 -60.35 -6.97
C ARG A 135 -6.74 -60.75 -5.57
N HIS A 136 -7.86 -60.17 -5.13
CA HIS A 136 -8.56 -60.64 -3.94
C HIS A 136 -9.22 -61.98 -4.28
N GLY A 137 -8.64 -63.07 -3.77
CA GLY A 137 -9.13 -64.43 -3.96
C GLY A 137 -8.16 -65.32 -4.75
N TYR A 138 -6.97 -65.55 -4.21
CA TYR A 138 -6.18 -66.79 -4.27
C TYR A 138 -5.18 -66.77 -3.11
#